data_AF-A0A7V9ZVR1-F1
#
_entry.id   AF-A0A7V9ZVR1-F1
#
_cell.length_a   1.000
_cell.length_b   1.000
_cell.length_c   1.000
_cell.angle_alpha   90.00
_cell.angle_beta   90.00
_cell.angle_gamma   90.00
#
_symmetry.space_group_name_H-M   'P 1'
#
loop_
_entity.id
_entity.type
_entity.pdbx_description
1 polymer ?
#
loop_
_entity_poly.entity_id
_entity_poly.type
_entity_poly.pdbx_seq_one_letter_code
_entity_poly.pdbx_strand_id
1 'polypeptide(L)'
;MPAVRIAIRIGVVACVAAACLLGAGRLDDAVAVFDFHADVNHSATFTERRYPEIDSLPGAVPVMEDARLWMPENATYGVVFGQRFLERRFGNVRYFLFLLMWPRSQAQLERAPWVFCYECTRSTLGDRYEVLSDSGQGLLFARRS
;
A
#
# COMPACT_ATOMS: atom_id res chain seq x y z
N MET A 1 -50.42 -2.63 -15.14
CA MET A 1 -49.12 -2.72 -14.44
C MET A 1 -48.09 -3.76 -14.97
N PRO A 2 -48.41 -4.80 -15.79
CA PRO A 2 -47.37 -5.74 -16.24
C PRO A 2 -46.42 -5.17 -17.32
N ALA A 3 -46.92 -4.29 -18.20
CA ALA A 3 -46.13 -3.68 -19.27
C ALA A 3 -44.96 -2.82 -18.75
N VAL A 4 -45.16 -2.10 -17.64
CA VAL A 4 -44.12 -1.24 -17.02
C VAL A 4 -42.98 -2.08 -16.43
N ARG A 5 -43.29 -3.22 -15.79
CA ARG A 5 -42.27 -4.14 -15.26
C ARG A 5 -41.43 -4.79 -16.36
N ILE A 6 -42.04 -5.11 -17.51
CA ILE A 6 -41.34 -5.69 -18.65
C ILE A 6 -40.40 -4.65 -19.28
N ALA A 7 -40.85 -3.41 -19.45
CA ALA A 7 -40.01 -2.32 -19.96
C ALA A 7 -38.78 -2.04 -19.08
N ILE A 8 -38.95 -2.05 -17.75
CA ILE A 8 -37.83 -1.87 -16.81
C ILE A 8 -36.81 -3.02 -16.94
N ARG A 9 -37.26 -4.27 -17.02
CA ARG A 9 -36.35 -5.43 -17.17
C ARG A 9 -35.56 -5.37 -18.47
N ILE A 10 -36.21 -5.01 -19.57
CA ILE A 10 -35.54 -4.86 -20.87
C ILE A 10 -34.51 -3.72 -20.81
N GLY A 11 -34.85 -2.59 -20.17
CA GLY A 11 -33.92 -1.48 -19.99
C GLY A 11 -32.68 -1.87 -19.18
N VAL A 12 -32.85 -2.60 -18.06
CA VAL A 12 -31.72 -3.08 -17.26
C VAL A 12 -30.84 -4.04 -18.05
N VAL A 13 -31.44 -5.01 -18.76
CA VAL A 13 -30.70 -5.98 -19.57
C VAL A 13 -29.93 -5.28 -20.69
N ALA A 14 -30.54 -4.31 -21.36
CA ALA A 14 -29.87 -3.52 -22.40
C ALA A 14 -28.69 -2.71 -21.84
N CYS A 15 -28.85 -2.12 -20.65
CA CYS A 15 -27.80 -1.35 -19.99
C CYS A 15 -26.61 -2.22 -19.57
N VAL A 16 -26.89 -3.40 -18.99
CA VAL A 16 -25.85 -4.38 -18.63
C VAL A 16 -25.13 -4.89 -19.88
N ALA A 17 -25.87 -5.23 -20.94
CA ALA A 17 -25.28 -5.67 -22.21
C ALA A 17 -24.39 -4.58 -22.83
N ALA A 18 -24.83 -3.33 -22.85
CA ALA A 18 -24.03 -2.21 -23.33
C ALA A 18 -22.76 -2.01 -22.48
N ALA A 19 -22.85 -2.07 -21.15
CA ALA A 19 -21.71 -1.96 -20.25
C ALA A 19 -20.70 -3.10 -20.46
N CYS A 20 -21.16 -4.35 -20.62
CA CYS A 20 -20.30 -5.49 -20.91
C CYS A 20 -19.61 -5.37 -22.28
N LEU A 21 -20.32 -4.92 -23.31
CA LEU A 21 -19.74 -4.72 -24.65
C LEU A 21 -18.69 -3.61 -24.66
N LEU A 22 -18.96 -2.49 -23.99
CA LEU A 22 -18.00 -1.39 -23.85
C LEU A 22 -16.78 -1.80 -23.02
N GLY A 23 -16.99 -2.56 -21.94
CA GLY A 23 -15.92 -3.09 -21.10
C GLY A 23 -15.04 -4.09 -21.85
N ALA A 24 -15.65 -5.04 -22.57
CA ALA A 24 -14.92 -6.03 -23.37
C ALA A 24 -14.13 -5.38 -24.51
N GLY A 25 -14.70 -4.38 -25.20
CA GLY A 25 -14.00 -3.67 -26.28
C GLY A 25 -12.84 -2.78 -25.82
N ARG A 26 -12.70 -2.56 -24.51
CA ARG A 26 -11.62 -1.76 -23.89
C ARG A 26 -10.71 -2.61 -23.00
N LEU A 27 -10.99 -3.91 -22.90
CA LEU A 27 -10.28 -4.81 -22.00
C LEU A 27 -8.83 -4.96 -22.44
N ASP A 28 -8.59 -5.14 -23.74
CA ASP A 28 -7.23 -5.28 -24.28
C ASP A 28 -6.39 -4.04 -24.05
N ASP A 29 -6.97 -2.84 -24.26
CA ASP A 29 -6.30 -1.56 -23.96
C ASP A 29 -5.96 -1.44 -22.47
N ALA A 30 -6.90 -1.80 -21.59
CA ALA A 30 -6.69 -1.75 -20.16
C ALA A 30 -5.60 -2.73 -19.71
N VAL A 31 -5.63 -3.97 -20.22
CA VAL A 31 -4.62 -4.99 -19.95
C VAL A 31 -3.26 -4.53 -20.47
N ALA A 32 -3.18 -4.00 -21.69
CA ALA A 32 -1.93 -3.50 -22.27
C ALA A 32 -1.31 -2.36 -21.45
N VAL A 33 -2.13 -1.47 -20.88
CA VAL A 33 -1.65 -0.42 -19.98
C VAL A 33 -1.10 -1.02 -18.68
N PHE A 34 -1.79 -1.99 -18.08
CA PHE A 34 -1.30 -2.65 -16.87
C PHE A 34 -0.03 -3.48 -17.12
N ASP A 35 0.03 -4.22 -18.22
CA ASP A 35 1.21 -4.98 -18.64
C ASP A 35 2.38 -4.05 -18.92
N PHE A 36 2.17 -2.92 -19.61
CA PHE A 36 3.20 -1.92 -19.81
C PHE A 36 3.77 -1.40 -18.48
N HIS A 37 2.90 -1.07 -17.53
CA HIS A 37 3.35 -0.62 -16.20
C HIS A 37 4.03 -1.74 -15.41
N ALA A 38 3.58 -2.99 -15.56
CA ALA A 38 4.21 -4.15 -14.95
C ALA A 38 5.61 -4.40 -15.53
N ASP A 39 5.77 -4.33 -16.85
CA ASP A 39 7.03 -4.48 -17.56
C ASP A 39 8.02 -3.37 -17.22
N VAL A 40 7.55 -2.11 -17.20
CA VAL A 40 8.35 -0.96 -16.75
C VAL A 40 8.82 -1.19 -15.31
N ASN A 41 7.93 -1.58 -14.40
CA ASN A 41 8.29 -1.87 -13.01
C ASN A 41 9.22 -3.09 -12.86
N HIS A 42 9.06 -4.11 -13.72
CA HIS A 42 9.89 -5.30 -13.73
C HIS A 42 11.30 -4.99 -14.22
N SER A 43 11.42 -4.16 -15.26
CA SER A 43 12.69 -3.71 -15.84
C SER A 43 13.45 -2.69 -14.99
N ALA A 44 12.75 -1.98 -14.09
CA ALA A 44 13.34 -0.99 -13.21
C ALA A 44 14.24 -1.63 -12.14
N THR A 45 15.46 -1.11 -12.02
CA THR A 45 16.39 -1.45 -10.94
C THR A 45 15.93 -0.86 -9.60
N PHE A 46 16.55 -1.30 -8.51
CA PHE A 46 16.18 -0.97 -7.13
C PHE A 46 15.98 0.53 -6.87
N THR A 47 16.81 1.38 -7.48
CA THR A 47 16.82 2.85 -7.37
C THR A 47 15.82 3.55 -8.30
N GLU A 48 15.31 2.85 -9.31
CA GLU A 48 14.42 3.39 -10.35
C GLU A 48 12.95 3.18 -10.01
N ARG A 49 12.63 2.26 -9.08
CA ARG A 49 11.30 2.12 -8.47
C ARG A 49 11.03 3.25 -7.49
N ARG A 50 10.96 4.49 -7.98
CA ARG A 50 10.43 5.62 -7.21
C ARG A 50 8.93 5.49 -7.14
N TYR A 51 8.40 5.25 -5.94
CA TYR A 51 6.98 5.41 -5.71
C TYR A 51 6.64 6.88 -5.87
N PRO A 52 5.53 7.24 -6.56
CA PRO A 52 5.07 8.62 -6.53
C PRO A 52 4.94 9.05 -5.06
N GLU A 53 5.48 10.23 -4.72
CA GLU A 53 5.32 10.83 -3.40
C GLU A 53 3.82 10.96 -3.13
N ILE A 54 3.26 10.01 -2.38
CA ILE A 54 1.92 10.15 -1.84
C ILE A 54 2.09 11.10 -0.66
N ASP A 55 1.85 12.39 -0.91
CA ASP A 55 2.02 13.53 0.02
C ASP A 55 1.24 13.44 1.35
N SER A 56 0.65 12.29 1.68
CA SER A 56 0.15 12.00 3.01
C SER A 56 0.06 10.49 3.21
N LEU A 57 1.19 9.90 3.65
CA LEU A 57 1.40 8.53 4.18
C LEU A 57 0.48 7.42 3.67
N PRO A 58 1.00 6.43 2.92
CA PRO A 58 1.81 5.41 3.58
C PRO A 58 3.10 5.02 2.85
N GLY A 59 4.23 5.04 3.57
CA GLY A 59 5.55 4.65 3.07
C GLY A 59 6.37 5.80 2.50
N ALA A 60 6.46 6.93 3.24
CA ALA A 60 7.28 8.08 2.88
C ALA A 60 8.63 7.62 2.30
N VAL A 61 8.93 8.05 1.07
CA VAL A 61 10.02 7.51 0.25
C VAL A 61 11.34 7.41 1.03
N PRO A 62 11.79 8.45 1.76
CA PRO A 62 13.04 8.37 2.52
C PRO A 62 13.04 7.26 3.58
N VAL A 63 11.93 7.11 4.31
CA VAL A 63 11.80 6.08 5.35
C VAL A 63 11.79 4.68 4.74
N MET A 64 11.19 4.51 3.56
CA MET A 64 11.20 3.22 2.85
C MET A 64 12.58 2.87 2.31
N GLU A 65 13.28 3.85 1.74
CA GLU A 65 14.65 3.68 1.26
C GLU A 65 15.59 3.28 2.40
N ASP A 66 15.54 4.01 3.52
CA ASP A 66 16.32 3.69 4.72
C ASP A 66 15.96 2.32 5.29
N ALA A 67 14.67 1.99 5.35
CA ALA A 67 14.24 0.69 5.84
C ALA A 67 14.73 -0.45 4.95
N ARG A 68 14.71 -0.29 3.63
CA ARG A 68 15.23 -1.31 2.70
C ARG A 68 16.75 -1.40 2.75
N LEU A 69 17.44 -0.29 3.02
CA LEU A 69 18.90 -0.27 3.17
C LEU A 69 19.36 -0.99 4.44
N TRP A 70 18.67 -0.78 5.57
CA TRP A 70 19.14 -1.29 6.87
C TRP A 70 18.50 -2.63 7.27
N MET A 71 17.31 -2.94 6.76
CA MET A 71 16.65 -4.20 7.06
C MET A 71 17.10 -5.30 6.10
N PRO A 72 17.58 -6.47 6.58
CA PRO A 72 17.87 -7.62 5.72
C PRO A 72 16.65 -8.08 4.94
N GLU A 73 16.85 -8.66 3.75
CA GLU A 73 15.76 -9.10 2.87
C GLU A 73 14.82 -10.15 3.50
N ASN A 74 15.35 -11.04 4.34
CA ASN A 74 14.58 -12.09 5.03
C ASN A 74 14.01 -11.64 6.39
N ALA A 75 14.17 -10.37 6.76
CA ALA A 75 13.75 -9.89 8.06
C ALA A 75 12.22 -9.73 8.16
N THR A 76 11.76 -9.64 9.41
CA THR A 76 10.37 -9.37 9.73
C THR A 76 10.21 -7.98 10.34
N TYR A 77 9.07 -7.34 10.09
CA TYR A 77 8.76 -6.05 10.68
C TYR A 77 7.34 -5.99 11.25
N GLY A 78 7.16 -5.19 12.28
CA GLY A 78 5.88 -4.86 12.87
C GLY A 78 5.36 -3.53 12.35
N VAL A 79 4.05 -3.33 12.43
CA VAL A 79 3.41 -2.05 12.12
C VAL A 79 2.59 -1.62 13.32
N VAL A 80 2.89 -0.43 13.83
CA VAL A 80 2.19 0.17 14.98
C VAL A 80 1.69 1.57 14.61
N PHE A 81 0.66 2.01 15.32
CA PHE A 81 0.02 3.30 15.10
C PHE A 81 -0.01 4.07 16.42
N GLY A 82 0.46 5.31 16.43
CA GLY A 82 0.45 6.19 17.59
C GLY A 82 -0.96 6.67 17.92
N GLN A 83 -1.77 6.99 16.90
CA GLN A 83 -3.20 7.25 17.06
C GLN A 83 -4.06 6.26 16.26
N ARG A 84 -5.21 5.88 16.81
CA ARG A 84 -6.16 4.95 16.16
C ARG A 84 -6.88 5.54 14.94
N PHE A 85 -6.69 6.83 14.65
CA PHE A 85 -7.36 7.49 13.52
C PHE A 85 -6.80 7.00 12.18
N LEU A 86 -5.48 6.90 12.03
CA LEU A 86 -4.85 6.42 10.79
C LEU A 86 -5.14 4.94 10.53
N GLU A 87 -5.20 4.12 11.56
CA GLU A 87 -5.63 2.71 11.45
C GLU A 87 -7.03 2.59 10.83
N ARG A 88 -7.95 3.52 11.16
CA ARG A 88 -9.31 3.55 10.61
C ARG A 88 -9.38 4.17 9.22
N ARG A 89 -8.64 5.25 8.98
CA ARG A 89 -8.65 6.01 7.73
C ARG A 89 -7.90 5.30 6.60
N PHE A 90 -6.84 4.58 6.95
CA PHE A 90 -5.95 3.91 6.01
C PHE A 90 -5.77 2.44 6.40
N GLY A 91 -6.87 1.69 6.47
CA GLY A 91 -6.85 0.25 6.79
C GLY A 91 -5.94 -0.59 5.87
N ASN A 92 -5.61 -0.06 4.68
CA ASN A 92 -4.73 -0.70 3.70
C ASN A 92 -3.24 -0.39 3.88
N VAL A 93 -2.83 0.46 4.85
CA VAL A 93 -1.41 0.80 5.09
C VAL A 93 -0.54 -0.45 5.23
N ARG A 94 -1.03 -1.44 5.98
CA ARG A 94 -0.32 -2.71 6.15
C ARG A 94 -0.14 -3.41 4.81
N TYR A 95 -1.16 -3.44 3.97
CA TYR A 95 -1.06 -4.06 2.66
C TYR A 95 -0.08 -3.32 1.73
N PHE A 96 -0.13 -1.99 1.68
CA PHE A 96 0.82 -1.21 0.91
C PHE A 96 2.25 -1.46 1.37
N LEU A 97 2.51 -1.36 2.67
CA LEU A 97 3.83 -1.59 3.23
C LEU A 97 4.34 -3.01 2.96
N PHE A 98 3.45 -4.01 2.97
CA PHE A 98 3.79 -5.38 2.55
C PHE A 98 4.34 -5.44 1.12
N LEU A 99 3.68 -4.78 0.17
CA LEU A 99 4.15 -4.70 -1.21
C LEU A 99 5.46 -3.93 -1.34
N LEU A 100 5.57 -2.79 -0.65
CA LEU A 100 6.76 -1.92 -0.70
C LEU A 100 8.02 -2.58 -0.12
N MET A 101 7.85 -3.39 0.92
CA MET A 101 8.96 -3.97 1.68
C MET A 101 9.36 -5.38 1.21
N TRP A 102 8.66 -5.95 0.24
CA TRP A 102 8.99 -7.28 -0.31
C TRP A 102 10.50 -7.36 -0.67
N PRO A 103 11.21 -8.44 -0.30
CA PRO A 103 10.72 -9.72 0.25
C PRO A 103 10.57 -9.78 1.79
N ARG A 104 10.73 -8.68 2.51
CA ARG A 104 10.59 -8.63 3.98
C ARG A 104 9.14 -8.87 4.36
N SER A 105 8.91 -9.56 5.48
CA SER A 105 7.57 -10.00 5.86
C SER A 105 7.03 -9.28 7.10
N GLN A 106 5.71 -9.15 7.18
CA GLN A 106 5.05 -8.63 8.38
C GLN A 106 4.94 -9.71 9.44
N ALA A 107 5.26 -9.35 10.68
CA ALA A 107 5.09 -10.20 11.85
C ALA A 107 4.34 -9.46 12.96
N GLN A 108 3.88 -10.23 13.95
CA GLN A 108 3.41 -9.66 15.20
C GLN A 108 4.52 -8.84 15.84
N LEU A 109 4.17 -7.70 16.43
CA LEU A 109 5.13 -6.74 16.97
C LEU A 109 6.14 -7.40 17.94
N GLU A 110 5.68 -8.30 18.80
CA GLU A 110 6.52 -9.01 19.77
C GLU A 110 7.66 -9.82 19.12
N ARG A 111 7.46 -10.31 17.89
CA ARG A 111 8.40 -11.14 17.14
C ARG A 111 9.18 -10.37 16.07
N ALA A 112 8.87 -9.10 15.87
CA ALA A 112 9.48 -8.27 14.85
C ALA A 112 10.67 -7.48 15.44
N PRO A 113 11.90 -7.68 14.93
CA PRO A 113 13.06 -6.87 15.30
C PRO A 113 13.01 -5.46 14.70
N TRP A 114 12.20 -5.25 13.66
CA TRP A 114 12.02 -3.96 13.00
C TRP A 114 10.58 -3.47 13.16
N VAL A 115 10.38 -2.16 13.15
CA VAL A 115 9.04 -1.59 13.30
C VAL A 115 8.87 -0.33 12.45
N PHE A 116 7.70 -0.22 11.82
CA PHE A 116 7.17 1.02 11.28
C PHE A 116 6.12 1.58 12.22
N CYS A 117 6.31 2.83 12.64
CA CYS A 117 5.42 3.52 13.55
C CYS A 117 4.76 4.68 12.82
N TYR A 118 3.45 4.59 12.59
CA TYR A 118 2.66 5.62 11.91
C TYR A 118 1.99 6.56 12.92
N GLU A 119 1.95 7.85 12.63
CA GLU A 119 1.54 8.92 13.55
C GLU A 119 2.25 8.83 14.91
N CYS A 120 3.53 8.47 14.88
CA CYS A 120 4.34 8.33 16.07
C CYS A 120 5.41 9.39 16.17
N THR A 121 5.76 9.71 17.41
CA THR A 121 7.00 10.38 17.80
C THR A 121 7.92 9.40 18.53
N ARG A 122 9.20 9.76 18.69
CA ARG A 122 10.16 8.95 19.46
C ARG A 122 9.64 8.59 20.84
N SER A 123 9.01 9.54 21.53
CA SER A 123 8.43 9.32 22.86
C SER A 123 7.27 8.33 22.85
N THR A 124 6.44 8.31 21.80
CA THR A 124 5.33 7.33 21.70
C THR A 124 5.80 5.92 21.36
N LEU A 125 6.92 5.78 20.63
CA LEU A 125 7.49 4.47 20.29
C LEU A 125 8.16 3.82 21.52
N GLY A 126 8.73 4.66 22.39
CA GLY A 126 9.38 4.26 23.64
C GLY A 126 10.81 3.76 23.46
N ASP A 127 11.51 3.62 24.58
CA ASP A 127 12.98 3.45 24.61
C ASP A 127 13.47 2.05 24.19
N ARG A 128 12.56 1.12 23.89
CA ARG A 128 12.89 -0.24 23.41
C ARG A 128 13.28 -0.27 21.93
N TYR A 129 13.16 0.86 21.24
CA TYR A 129 13.40 0.96 19.82
C TYR A 129 14.36 2.11 19.53
N GLU A 130 15.43 1.79 18.83
CA GLU A 130 16.33 2.76 18.23
C GLU A 130 15.68 3.30 16.95
N VAL A 131 15.33 4.59 16.94
CA VAL A 131 14.79 5.24 15.73
C VAL A 131 15.90 5.46 14.73
N LEU A 132 15.67 4.91 13.56
CA LEU A 132 16.62 4.76 12.49
C LEU A 132 16.32 5.76 11.35
N SER A 133 15.06 5.95 11.02
CA SER A 133 14.63 6.96 10.06
C SER A 133 13.33 7.63 10.52
N ASP A 134 13.19 8.90 10.17
CA ASP A 134 12.06 9.76 10.55
C ASP A 134 11.66 10.61 9.33
N SER A 135 10.41 10.44 8.90
CA SER A 135 9.83 11.23 7.79
C SER A 135 9.61 12.70 8.13
N GLY A 136 9.63 13.09 9.42
CA GLY A 136 9.19 14.40 9.89
C GLY A 136 7.67 14.61 9.84
N GLN A 137 6.91 13.63 9.31
CA GLN A 137 5.46 13.68 9.14
C GLN A 137 4.75 12.55 9.92
N GLY A 138 5.42 12.01 10.94
CA GLY A 138 4.84 11.01 11.85
C GLY A 138 4.99 9.56 11.39
N LEU A 139 5.74 9.26 10.34
CA LEU A 139 6.23 7.90 10.07
C LEU A 139 7.67 7.74 10.54
N LEU A 140 7.87 6.78 11.43
CA LEU A 140 9.18 6.37 11.93
C LEU A 140 9.50 4.95 11.48
N PHE A 141 10.77 4.69 11.21
CA PHE A 141 11.34 3.37 11.09
C PHE A 141 12.35 3.15 12.21
N ALA A 142 12.27 2.01 12.87
CA ALA A 142 13.10 1.72 14.03
C ALA A 142 13.44 0.24 14.14
N ARG A 143 14.49 -0.05 14.93
CA ARG A 143 14.94 -1.40 15.27
C ARG A 143 14.88 -1.59 16.77
N ARG A 144 14.50 -2.79 17.22
CA ARG A 144 14.52 -3.15 18.63
C ARG A 144 15.97 -3.16 19.15
N SER A 145 16.20 -2.47 20.25
CA SER A 145 17.49 -2.45 20.97
C SER A 145 17.65 -3.66 21.88
#